data_AF-A0A9E5FQ71-F1
#
_entry.id   AF-A0A9E5FQ71-F1
#
_cell.length_a   1.000
_cell.length_b   1.000
_cell.length_c   1.000
_cell.angle_alpha   90.00
_cell.angle_beta   90.00
_cell.angle_gamma   90.00
#
_symmetry.space_group_name_H-M   'P 1'
#
loop_
_entity.id
_entity.type
_entity.pdbx_description
1 polymer ?
#
loop_
_entity_poly.entity_id
_entity_poly.type
_entity_poly.pdbx_seq_one_letter_code
_entity_poly.pdbx_strand_id
1 'polypeptide(L)'
;MFQCVLTLGLLVNPALMAPVWANGEAADAFVKRITTDVYETLRTDKAIQAGDMNRIIALVDTKIMPNVNFQRMTASAVGPGWRQATPEQQKRLQEEFKTLLVRTYAGALTQVNDQVVSFKPLRANPEDKEVVVRTE
;
A
#
# COMPACT_ATOMS: atom_id res chain seq x y z
N MET A 1 -59.67 34.06 -21.18
CA MET A 1 -59.36 34.48 -22.57
C MET A 1 -57.96 35.07 -22.56
N PHE A 2 -57.05 34.53 -23.38
CA PHE A 2 -55.75 35.10 -23.82
C PHE A 2 -54.73 35.47 -22.72
N GLN A 3 -53.67 34.69 -22.50
CA GLN A 3 -52.39 34.61 -23.25
C GLN A 3 -51.37 35.67 -22.82
N CYS A 4 -50.09 35.26 -22.83
CA CYS A 4 -48.86 35.93 -22.38
C CYS A 4 -48.49 35.73 -20.91
N VAL A 5 -47.40 34.97 -20.67
CA VAL A 5 -46.25 35.37 -19.84
C VAL A 5 -45.16 34.28 -19.93
N LEU A 6 -44.00 34.72 -20.43
CA LEU A 6 -42.63 34.27 -20.16
C LEU A 6 -42.39 32.80 -19.76
N THR A 7 -42.01 31.96 -20.73
CA THR A 7 -41.19 30.78 -20.47
C THR A 7 -39.72 31.21 -20.33
N LEU A 8 -39.29 31.31 -19.07
CA LEU A 8 -37.91 31.44 -18.64
C LEU A 8 -37.11 30.26 -19.24
N GLY A 9 -36.26 30.54 -20.22
CA GLY A 9 -35.37 29.56 -20.84
C GLY A 9 -34.34 29.06 -19.83
N LEU A 10 -34.62 27.91 -19.21
CA LEU A 10 -33.65 27.14 -18.43
C LEU A 10 -32.63 26.57 -19.43
N LEU A 11 -31.48 27.22 -19.59
CA LEU A 11 -30.34 26.65 -20.29
C LEU A 11 -29.82 25.46 -19.47
N VAL A 12 -30.29 24.26 -19.78
CA VAL A 12 -29.66 23.01 -19.35
C VAL A 12 -28.34 22.90 -20.10
N ASN A 13 -27.25 23.32 -19.45
CA ASN A 13 -25.89 23.12 -19.94
C ASN A 13 -25.53 21.63 -19.82
N PRO A 14 -25.34 20.87 -20.93
CA PRO A 14 -25.00 19.44 -20.85
C PRO A 14 -23.50 19.20 -20.60
N ALA A 15 -22.72 20.25 -20.33
CA ALA A 15 -21.30 20.12 -20.07
C ALA A 15 -21.06 19.62 -18.65
N LEU A 16 -20.27 18.54 -18.55
CA LEU A 16 -19.64 17.97 -17.35
C LEU A 16 -20.33 16.73 -16.74
N MET A 17 -20.70 15.76 -17.57
CA MET A 17 -20.49 14.35 -17.20
C MET A 17 -19.13 13.91 -17.76
N ALA A 18 -18.05 14.44 -17.18
CA ALA A 18 -16.75 13.82 -17.40
C ALA A 18 -16.76 12.51 -16.59
N PRO A 19 -16.46 11.35 -17.19
CA PRO A 19 -16.18 10.16 -16.40
C PRO A 19 -15.03 10.51 -15.46
N VAL A 20 -15.30 10.48 -14.16
CA VAL A 20 -14.25 10.41 -13.16
C VAL A 20 -13.62 9.05 -13.36
N TRP A 21 -12.65 8.97 -14.27
CA TRP A 21 -11.68 7.90 -14.25
C TRP A 21 -10.98 8.06 -12.92
N ALA A 22 -11.39 7.26 -11.93
CA ALA A 22 -10.56 7.00 -10.78
C ALA A 22 -9.27 6.42 -11.35
N ASN A 23 -8.29 7.29 -11.59
CA ASN A 23 -6.98 6.90 -12.09
C ASN A 23 -6.27 6.23 -10.92
N GLY A 24 -6.64 4.96 -10.67
CA GLY A 24 -5.95 4.10 -9.75
C GLY A 24 -4.48 4.12 -10.12
N GLU A 25 -3.63 4.49 -9.18
CA GLU A 25 -2.19 4.48 -9.36
C GLU A 25 -1.76 3.11 -9.91
N ALA A 26 -0.96 3.10 -10.99
CA ALA A 26 -0.46 1.85 -11.55
C ALA A 26 0.37 1.10 -10.51
N ALA A 27 0.32 -0.24 -10.53
CA ALA A 27 0.94 -1.06 -9.48
C ALA A 27 2.46 -0.82 -9.33
N ASP A 28 3.17 -0.64 -10.45
CA ASP A 28 4.60 -0.30 -10.46
C ASP A 28 4.87 1.10 -9.89
N ALA A 29 4.07 2.09 -10.27
CA ALA A 29 4.15 3.45 -9.71
C ALA A 29 3.91 3.45 -8.19
N PHE A 30 2.90 2.71 -7.74
CA PHE A 30 2.59 2.54 -6.32
C PHE A 30 3.76 1.91 -5.54
N VAL A 31 4.30 0.77 -6.01
CA VAL A 31 5.43 0.11 -5.33
C VAL A 31 6.66 1.01 -5.33
N LYS A 32 6.92 1.74 -6.43
CA LYS A 32 8.02 2.70 -6.51
C LYS A 32 7.89 3.83 -5.50
N ARG A 33 6.70 4.41 -5.36
CA ARG A 33 6.44 5.48 -4.39
C ARG A 33 6.66 4.98 -2.96
N ILE A 34 6.02 3.88 -2.57
CA ILE A 34 6.16 3.33 -1.21
C ILE A 34 7.61 2.95 -0.89
N THR A 35 8.31 2.34 -1.85
CA THR A 35 9.73 1.98 -1.70
C THR A 35 10.58 3.23 -1.50
N THR A 36 10.37 4.27 -2.30
CA THR A 36 11.10 5.54 -2.20
C THR A 36 10.87 6.19 -0.84
N ASP A 37 9.61 6.30 -0.41
CA ASP A 37 9.24 6.90 0.89
C ASP A 37 9.88 6.15 2.08
N VAL A 38 9.90 4.82 2.03
CA VAL A 38 10.53 3.99 3.07
C VAL A 38 12.04 4.20 3.07
N TYR A 39 12.70 4.13 1.92
CA TYR A 39 14.15 4.33 1.81
C TYR A 39 14.60 5.73 2.26
N GLU A 40 13.84 6.77 1.89
CA GLU A 40 14.10 8.14 2.35
C GLU A 40 14.01 8.25 3.87
N THR A 41 13.01 7.60 4.48
CA THR A 41 12.87 7.59 5.94
C THR A 41 14.03 6.86 6.61
N LEU A 42 14.45 5.70 6.07
CA LEU A 42 15.61 4.94 6.59
C LEU A 42 16.92 5.74 6.52
N ARG A 43 17.10 6.57 5.48
CA ARG A 43 18.29 7.41 5.28
C ARG A 43 18.33 8.66 6.16
N THR A 44 17.16 9.18 6.52
CA THR A 44 17.05 10.47 7.23
C THR A 44 16.83 10.30 8.73
N ASP A 45 16.18 9.23 9.18
CA ASP A 45 15.91 8.97 10.59
C ASP A 45 17.13 8.34 11.31
N LYS A 46 17.82 9.16 12.09
CA LYS A 46 19.00 8.74 12.88
C LYS A 46 18.68 7.71 13.96
N ALA A 47 17.46 7.70 14.51
CA ALA A 47 17.09 6.72 15.52
C ALA A 47 16.90 5.35 14.89
N ILE A 48 16.33 5.27 13.67
CA ILE A 48 16.27 4.02 12.92
C ILE A 48 17.68 3.53 12.57
N GLN A 49 18.57 4.41 12.12
CA GLN A 49 19.98 4.06 11.84
C GLN A 49 20.72 3.55 13.08
N ALA A 50 20.40 4.09 14.25
CA ALA A 50 20.93 3.62 15.53
C ALA A 50 20.30 2.29 16.02
N GLY A 51 19.31 1.75 15.30
CA GLY A 51 18.63 0.50 15.66
C GLY A 51 17.52 0.65 16.70
N ASP A 52 16.92 1.85 16.84
CA ASP A 52 15.76 2.05 17.70
C ASP A 52 14.56 1.23 17.20
N MET A 53 14.26 0.17 17.94
CA MET A 53 13.19 -0.76 17.59
C MET A 53 11.80 -0.12 17.59
N ASN A 54 11.55 0.84 18.47
CA ASN A 54 10.25 1.52 18.53
C ASN A 54 10.03 2.36 17.28
N ARG A 55 11.09 3.01 16.78
CA ARG A 55 11.05 3.78 15.53
C ARG A 55 10.90 2.89 14.31
N ILE A 56 11.58 1.75 14.28
CA ILE A 56 11.42 0.75 13.21
C ILE A 56 9.98 0.23 13.17
N ILE A 57 9.40 -0.13 14.32
CA ILE A 57 7.99 -0.58 14.41
C ILE A 57 7.05 0.53 13.91
N ALA A 58 7.27 1.78 14.33
CA ALA A 58 6.45 2.90 13.88
C ALA A 58 6.53 3.13 12.36
N LEU A 59 7.71 2.99 11.77
CA LEU A 59 7.89 3.05 10.32
C LEU A 59 7.09 1.95 9.61
N VAL A 60 7.21 0.71 10.07
CA VAL A 60 6.49 -0.45 9.51
C VAL A 60 4.98 -0.20 9.59
N ASP A 61 4.49 0.28 10.73
CA ASP A 61 3.06 0.46 11.00
C ASP A 61 2.44 1.57 10.16
N THR A 62 3.21 2.62 9.88
CA THR A 62 2.71 3.80 9.19
C THR A 62 2.92 3.72 7.68
N LYS A 63 4.01 3.12 7.20
CA LYS A 63 4.38 3.12 5.78
C LYS A 63 4.17 1.78 5.08
N ILE A 64 4.27 0.66 5.80
CA ILE A 64 4.19 -0.68 5.18
C ILE A 64 2.82 -1.30 5.40
N MET A 65 2.34 -1.35 6.65
CA MET A 65 1.11 -2.06 7.03
C MET A 65 -0.16 -1.62 6.26
N PRO A 66 -0.37 -0.32 5.93
CA PRO A 66 -1.56 0.08 5.16
C PRO A 66 -1.60 -0.48 3.74
N ASN A 67 -0.45 -0.92 3.22
CA ASN A 67 -0.26 -1.30 1.82
C ASN A 67 -0.22 -2.83 1.62
N VAL A 68 -0.33 -3.62 2.69
CA VAL A 68 -0.21 -5.08 2.66
C VAL A 68 -1.48 -5.75 3.15
N ASN A 69 -1.90 -6.82 2.45
CA ASN A 69 -2.91 -7.72 2.97
C ASN A 69 -2.26 -8.71 3.95
N PHE A 70 -1.97 -8.22 5.15
CA PHE A 70 -1.21 -8.98 6.15
C PHE A 70 -1.95 -10.25 6.63
N GLN A 71 -3.28 -10.21 6.66
CA GLN A 71 -4.10 -11.38 6.97
C GLN A 71 -3.91 -12.48 5.91
N ARG A 72 -3.99 -12.14 4.62
CA ARG A 72 -3.76 -13.12 3.54
C ARG A 72 -2.33 -13.67 3.55
N MET A 73 -1.36 -12.81 3.85
CA MET A 73 0.04 -13.23 4.01
C MET A 73 0.20 -14.23 5.16
N THR A 74 -0.31 -13.90 6.34
CA THR A 74 -0.25 -14.76 7.54
C THR A 74 -0.98 -16.08 7.30
N ALA A 75 -2.18 -16.04 6.71
CA ALA A 75 -2.94 -17.23 6.35
C ALA A 75 -2.16 -18.15 5.38
N SER A 76 -1.45 -17.56 4.42
CA SER A 76 -0.62 -18.32 3.47
C SER A 76 0.59 -18.96 4.16
N ALA A 77 1.21 -18.26 5.12
CA ALA A 77 2.33 -18.79 5.89
C ALA A 77 1.93 -19.91 6.86
N VAL A 78 0.76 -19.80 7.49
CA VAL A 78 0.22 -20.81 8.44
C VAL A 78 -0.34 -22.03 7.69
N GLY A 79 -0.88 -21.85 6.50
CA GLY A 79 -1.45 -22.94 5.70
C GLY A 79 -2.80 -23.44 6.23
N PRO A 80 -3.12 -24.75 6.11
CA PRO A 80 -4.43 -25.30 6.44
C PRO A 80 -4.91 -25.02 7.87
N GLY A 81 -3.99 -24.89 8.82
CA GLY A 81 -4.30 -24.58 10.23
C GLY A 81 -4.98 -23.22 10.41
N TRP A 82 -4.81 -22.28 9.48
CA TRP A 82 -5.45 -20.96 9.55
C TRP A 82 -6.98 -21.04 9.61
N ARG A 83 -7.57 -21.98 8.86
CA ARG A 83 -9.02 -22.18 8.80
C ARG A 83 -9.61 -22.77 10.08
N GLN A 84 -8.78 -23.38 10.92
CA GLN A 84 -9.18 -24.01 12.18
C GLN A 84 -8.98 -23.07 13.38
N ALA A 85 -8.19 -22.00 13.21
CA ALA A 85 -7.91 -21.04 14.26
C ALA A 85 -9.14 -20.15 14.55
N THR A 86 -9.41 -19.89 15.84
CA THR A 86 -10.44 -18.93 16.24
C THR A 86 -10.04 -17.50 15.83
N PRO A 87 -10.97 -16.53 15.79
CA PRO A 87 -10.65 -15.13 15.50
C PRO A 87 -9.55 -14.56 16.41
N GLU A 88 -9.56 -14.94 17.70
CA GLU A 88 -8.56 -14.51 18.69
C GLU A 88 -7.18 -15.12 18.38
N GLN A 89 -7.15 -16.41 18.01
CA GLN A 89 -5.91 -17.07 17.60
C GLN A 89 -5.36 -16.48 16.30
N GLN A 90 -6.22 -16.20 15.31
CA GLN A 90 -5.83 -15.54 14.06
C GLN A 90 -5.25 -14.14 14.31
N LYS A 91 -5.84 -13.37 15.22
CA LYS A 91 -5.31 -12.06 15.62
C LYS A 91 -3.93 -12.20 16.26
N ARG A 92 -3.78 -13.11 17.22
CA ARG A 92 -2.51 -13.33 17.92
C ARG A 92 -1.42 -13.85 16.97
N LEU A 93 -1.76 -14.74 16.04
CA LEU A 93 -0.85 -15.19 14.99
C LEU A 93 -0.35 -14.04 14.12
N GLN A 94 -1.22 -13.11 13.74
CA GLN A 94 -0.81 -11.92 12.99
C GLN A 94 0.13 -11.02 13.81
N GLU A 95 -0.19 -10.75 15.07
CA GLU A 95 0.64 -9.92 15.96
C GLU A 95 2.05 -10.51 16.16
N GLU A 96 2.14 -11.82 16.42
CA GLU A 96 3.41 -12.51 16.62
C GLU A 96 4.19 -12.65 15.32
N PHE A 97 3.51 -12.93 14.20
CA PHE A 97 4.17 -13.02 12.89
C PHE A 97 4.77 -11.68 12.48
N LYS A 98 4.05 -10.57 12.70
CA LYS A 98 4.57 -9.22 12.47
C LYS A 98 5.78 -8.95 13.37
N THR A 99 5.68 -9.27 14.66
CA THR A 99 6.79 -9.09 15.62
C THR A 99 8.04 -9.87 15.20
N LEU A 100 7.88 -11.12 14.75
CA LEU A 100 8.95 -11.93 14.22
C LEU A 100 9.60 -11.26 13.00
N LEU A 101 8.81 -10.90 11.98
CA LEU A 101 9.33 -10.28 10.76
C LEU A 101 10.08 -8.99 11.06
N VAL A 102 9.51 -8.10 11.88
CA VAL A 102 10.17 -6.85 12.25
C VAL A 102 11.51 -7.13 12.93
N ARG A 103 11.57 -8.06 13.88
CA ARG A 103 12.83 -8.40 14.56
C ARG A 103 13.86 -9.05 13.64
N THR A 104 13.42 -9.94 12.73
CA THR A 104 14.31 -10.62 11.79
C THR A 104 14.94 -9.65 10.78
N TYR A 105 14.17 -8.67 10.31
CA TYR A 105 14.62 -7.75 9.26
C TYR A 105 15.08 -6.37 9.77
N ALA A 106 14.83 -6.02 11.03
CA ALA A 106 15.24 -4.73 11.60
C ALA A 106 16.73 -4.46 11.41
N GLY A 107 17.59 -5.46 11.64
CA GLY A 107 19.04 -5.31 11.45
C GLY A 107 19.46 -5.03 10.00
N ALA A 108 18.67 -5.43 9.01
CA ALA A 108 18.92 -5.08 7.61
C ALA A 108 18.47 -3.64 7.30
N LEU A 109 17.39 -3.17 7.95
CA LEU A 109 16.89 -1.80 7.77
C LEU A 109 17.90 -0.74 8.26
N THR A 110 18.68 -1.05 9.30
CA THR A 110 19.73 -0.14 9.81
C THR A 110 20.94 -0.03 8.88
N GLN A 111 21.11 -0.96 7.94
CA GLN A 111 22.24 -1.00 7.01
C GLN A 111 21.96 -0.24 5.70
N VAL A 112 20.73 0.23 5.51
CA VAL A 112 20.33 0.98 4.32
C VAL A 112 21.01 2.35 4.30
N ASN A 113 21.95 2.52 3.37
CA ASN A 113 22.61 3.77 3.08
C ASN A 113 22.34 4.14 1.61
N ASP A 114 23.36 4.12 0.75
CA ASP A 114 23.28 4.60 -0.64
C ASP A 114 22.69 3.60 -1.65
N GLN A 115 21.96 2.59 -1.16
CA GLN A 115 21.43 1.54 -2.01
C GLN A 115 20.27 2.08 -2.86
N VAL A 116 20.42 2.00 -4.18
CA VAL A 116 19.40 2.45 -5.14
C VAL A 116 18.62 1.24 -5.61
N VAL A 117 17.30 1.26 -5.42
CA VAL A 117 16.40 0.23 -5.94
C VAL A 117 16.02 0.57 -7.38
N SER A 118 16.33 -0.32 -8.32
CA SER A 118 15.94 -0.19 -9.72
C SER A 118 14.67 -0.98 -10.00
N PHE A 119 13.75 -0.41 -10.78
CA PHE A 119 12.48 -1.04 -11.16
C PHE A 119 12.56 -1.56 -12.58
N LYS A 120 12.32 -2.86 -12.75
CA LYS A 120 12.27 -3.48 -14.08
C LYS A 120 10.94 -3.15 -14.76
N PRO A 121 10.90 -3.11 -16.11
CA PRO A 121 9.66 -2.88 -16.84
C PRO A 121 8.56 -3.86 -16.40
N LEU A 122 7.40 -3.31 -16.02
CA LEU A 122 6.24 -4.10 -15.65
C LEU A 122 5.75 -4.87 -16.88
N ARG A 123 5.56 -6.18 -16.74
CA ARG A 123 4.94 -7.04 -17.75
C ARG A 123 3.62 -7.53 -17.17
N ALA A 124 2.54 -6.80 -17.46
CA ALA A 124 1.19 -7.10 -17.03
C ALA A 124 0.21 -6.72 -18.14
N ASN A 125 -0.87 -7.48 -18.27
CA ASN A 125 -2.01 -7.09 -19.10
C ASN A 125 -2.94 -6.16 -18.31
N PRO A 126 -3.69 -5.26 -18.98
CA PRO A 126 -4.64 -4.38 -18.30
C PRO A 126 -5.73 -5.11 -17.48
N GLU A 127 -6.05 -6.35 -17.86
CA GLU A 127 -7.07 -7.19 -17.20
C GLU A 127 -6.52 -8.02 -16.02
N ASP A 128 -5.20 -8.00 -15.79
CA ASP A 128 -4.56 -8.81 -14.75
C ASP A 128 -4.91 -8.26 -13.36
N LYS A 129 -5.48 -9.13 -12.52
CA LYS A 129 -5.84 -8.80 -11.12
C LYS A 129 -4.71 -9.06 -10.12
N GLU A 130 -3.65 -9.71 -10.58
CA GLU A 130 -2.46 -10.03 -9.81
C GLU A 130 -1.24 -9.80 -10.71
N VAL A 131 -0.36 -8.89 -10.29
CA VAL A 131 0.81 -8.48 -11.06
C VAL A 131 2.04 -8.49 -10.16
N VAL A 132 3.20 -8.79 -10.75
CA VAL A 132 4.48 -8.84 -10.03
C VAL A 132 5.37 -7.70 -10.52
N VAL A 133 5.60 -6.72 -9.64
CA VAL A 133 6.58 -5.66 -9.87
C VAL A 133 7.96 -6.18 -9.45
N ARG A 134 8.93 -6.15 -10.38
CA ARG A 134 10.28 -6.69 -10.15
C ARG A 134 11.26 -5.54 -9.89
N THR A 135 12.10 -5.71 -8.88
CA THR A 135 13.17 -4.77 -8.52
C THR A 135 14.54 -5.46 -8.48
N GLU A 136 15.62 -4.69 -8.60
CA GLU A 136 17.01 -5.13 -8.40
C GLU A 136 17.85 -4.07 -7.66
#